data_AF-A0A3L7NZR5-F1
#
_entry.id   AF-A0A3L7NZR5-F1
#
_cell.length_a   1.000
_cell.length_b   1.000
_cell.length_c   1.000
_cell.angle_alpha   90.00
_cell.angle_beta   90.00
_cell.angle_gamma   90.00
#
_symmetry.space_group_name_H-M   'P 1'
#
loop_
_entity.id
_entity.type
_entity.pdbx_description
1 polymer ?
#
loop_
_entity_poly.entity_id
_entity_poly.type
_entity_poly.pdbx_seq_one_letter_code
_entity_poly.pdbx_strand_id
1 'polypeptide(L)'
;MLDVLRINLCSPLTLSFALGVFARLVRSELSLPRDLYTALSIYLMFALGLKGGVELSHSSLSVIAWPAFVTVLLGILTPISAYLVLRKLGKFNIADSAGIAAHYGSVSAVTFIAAQQFAVSVGAPPEGFMPTLLTLLEIPGIQIALAIGAFQLAASSQNENGTAAERRPA
;
A
#
# COMPACT_ATOMS: atom_id res chain seq x y z
N MET A 1 -2.64 -30.40 7.38
CA MET A 1 -2.91 -29.12 8.10
C MET A 1 -1.67 -28.62 8.83
N LEU A 2 -1.04 -29.43 9.68
CA LEU A 2 0.22 -29.10 10.37
C LEU A 2 1.37 -28.76 9.40
N ASP A 3 1.46 -29.45 8.26
CA ASP A 3 2.51 -29.19 7.27
C ASP A 3 2.42 -27.80 6.64
N VAL A 4 1.21 -27.32 6.35
CA VAL A 4 0.98 -25.96 5.83
C VAL A 4 1.38 -24.91 6.88
N LEU A 5 1.02 -25.13 8.15
CA LEU A 5 1.44 -24.29 9.26
C LEU A 5 2.97 -24.22 9.38
N ARG A 6 3.64 -25.38 9.29
CA ARG A 6 5.10 -25.46 9.34
C ARG A 6 5.75 -24.73 8.16
N ILE A 7 5.24 -24.92 6.94
CA ILE A 7 5.76 -24.26 5.73
C ILE A 7 5.66 -22.75 5.84
N ASN A 8 4.53 -22.21 6.34
CA ASN A 8 4.35 -20.76 6.44
C ASN A 8 5.15 -20.17 7.61
N LEU A 9 5.15 -20.79 8.80
CA LEU A 9 5.88 -20.29 9.96
C LEU A 9 7.40 -20.41 9.82
N CYS A 10 7.89 -21.45 9.15
CA CYS A 10 9.31 -21.64 8.85
C CYS A 10 9.72 -21.00 7.52
N SER A 11 8.87 -20.19 6.89
CA SER A 11 9.24 -19.47 5.68
C SER A 11 10.33 -18.43 5.97
N PRO A 12 11.27 -18.19 5.03
CA PRO A 12 12.31 -17.18 5.22
C PRO A 12 11.75 -15.79 5.55
N LEU A 13 10.59 -15.41 4.99
CA LEU A 13 9.94 -14.13 5.29
C LEU A 13 9.50 -14.05 6.75
N THR A 14 8.75 -15.06 7.23
CA THR A 14 8.25 -15.09 8.60
C THR A 14 9.38 -15.18 9.62
N LEU A 15 10.41 -15.97 9.33
CA LEU A 15 11.60 -16.06 10.18
C LEU A 15 12.41 -14.77 10.21
N SER A 16 12.52 -14.06 9.07
CA SER A 16 13.19 -12.75 9.02
C SER A 16 12.42 -11.68 9.81
N PHE A 17 11.08 -11.70 9.76
CA PHE A 17 10.25 -10.84 10.60
C PHE A 17 10.44 -11.17 12.09
N ALA A 18 10.39 -12.45 12.46
CA ALA A 18 10.62 -12.91 13.83
C ALA A 18 12.03 -12.53 14.32
N LEU A 19 13.05 -12.63 13.47
CA LEU A 19 14.40 -12.18 13.75
C LEU A 19 14.45 -10.67 14.02
N GLY A 20 13.74 -9.85 13.22
CA GLY A 20 13.64 -8.41 13.44
C GLY A 20 13.01 -8.07 14.80
N VAL A 21 11.92 -8.75 15.16
CA VAL A 21 11.29 -8.63 16.48
C VAL A 21 12.25 -9.03 17.58
N PHE A 22 12.92 -10.19 17.44
CA PHE A 22 13.89 -10.69 18.40
C PHE A 22 15.07 -9.72 18.57
N ALA A 23 15.65 -9.23 17.48
CA ALA A 23 16.73 -8.25 17.48
C ALA A 23 16.33 -6.97 18.24
N ARG A 24 15.09 -6.49 18.05
CA ARG A 24 14.57 -5.34 18.79
C ARG A 24 14.41 -5.63 20.29
N LEU A 25 13.91 -6.83 20.65
CA LEU A 25 13.71 -7.23 22.04
C LEU A 25 15.02 -7.35 22.82
N VAL A 26 16.08 -7.86 22.18
CA VAL A 26 17.42 -7.93 22.79
C VAL A 26 18.19 -6.60 22.73
N ARG A 27 17.53 -5.51 22.30
CA ARG A 27 18.12 -4.17 22.12
C ARG A 27 19.35 -4.18 21.19
N SER A 28 19.30 -4.99 20.15
CA SER A 28 20.32 -4.95 19.11
C SER A 28 20.28 -3.60 18.39
N GLU A 29 21.43 -2.96 18.26
CA GLU A 29 21.65 -1.74 17.46
C GLU A 29 21.66 -2.07 15.95
N LEU A 30 20.77 -2.96 15.49
CA LEU A 30 20.62 -3.30 14.08
C LEU A 30 19.90 -2.15 13.36
N SER A 31 20.62 -1.06 13.12
CA SER A 31 20.16 0.08 12.32
C SER A 31 20.77 0.00 10.93
N LEU A 32 19.95 -0.02 9.89
CA LEU A 32 20.46 0.17 8.53
C LEU A 32 20.72 1.67 8.31
N PRO A 33 21.81 2.07 7.63
CA PRO A 33 22.04 3.46 7.24
C PRO A 33 20.87 3.99 6.41
N ARG A 34 20.56 5.29 6.54
CA ARG A 34 19.47 5.93 5.79
C ARG A 34 19.61 5.75 4.27
N ASP A 35 20.84 5.84 3.76
CA ASP A 35 21.13 5.68 2.33
C ASP A 35 20.84 4.26 1.85
N LEU A 36 21.11 3.26 2.69
CA LEU A 36 20.79 1.87 2.39
C LEU A 36 19.27 1.65 2.37
N TYR A 37 18.52 2.24 3.28
CA TYR A 37 17.05 2.21 3.24
C TYR A 37 16.51 2.80 1.94
N THR A 38 17.00 3.97 1.52
CA THR A 38 16.59 4.61 0.27
C THR A 38 16.95 3.75 -0.95
N ALA A 39 18.18 3.23 -1.00
CA ALA A 39 18.62 2.36 -2.08
C ALA A 39 17.78 1.09 -2.18
N LEU A 40 17.48 0.43 -1.05
CA LEU A 40 16.62 -0.74 -1.00
C LEU A 40 15.20 -0.42 -1.46
N SER A 41 14.61 0.69 -1.03
CA SER A 41 13.27 1.10 -1.47
C SER A 41 13.20 1.33 -2.98
N ILE A 42 14.17 2.06 -3.55
CA ILE A 42 14.25 2.30 -5.00
C ILE A 42 14.45 0.97 -5.74
N TYR A 43 15.38 0.13 -5.28
CA TYR A 43 15.64 -1.17 -5.86
C TYR A 43 14.39 -2.07 -5.86
N LEU A 44 13.67 -2.13 -4.74
CA LEU A 44 12.46 -2.95 -4.61
C LEU A 44 11.35 -2.46 -5.54
N MET A 45 11.11 -1.14 -5.60
CA MET A 45 10.16 -0.54 -6.54
C MET A 45 10.53 -0.83 -8.00
N PHE A 46 11.81 -0.67 -8.35
CA PHE A 46 12.32 -0.98 -9.68
C PHE A 46 12.19 -2.47 -10.02
N ALA A 47 12.56 -3.36 -9.10
CA ALA A 47 12.48 -4.80 -9.28
C ALA A 47 11.03 -5.28 -9.43
N LEU A 48 10.11 -4.75 -8.64
CA LEU A 48 8.68 -5.03 -8.77
C LEU A 48 8.13 -4.56 -10.12
N GLY A 49 8.49 -3.34 -10.54
CA GLY A 49 8.10 -2.80 -11.85
C GLY A 49 8.65 -3.60 -13.02
N LEU A 50 9.93 -3.97 -12.99
CA LEU A 50 10.55 -4.82 -14.01
C LEU A 50 9.90 -6.20 -14.07
N LYS A 51 9.70 -6.86 -12.92
CA LYS A 51 9.09 -8.19 -12.87
C LYS A 51 7.66 -8.16 -13.40
N GLY A 52 6.87 -7.16 -13.02
CA GLY A 52 5.53 -6.96 -13.57
C GLY A 52 5.53 -6.69 -15.08
N GLY A 53 6.45 -5.85 -15.56
CA GLY A 53 6.58 -5.53 -16.98
C GLY A 53 6.95 -6.74 -17.86
N VAL A 54 7.88 -7.58 -17.39
CA VAL A 54 8.26 -8.83 -18.09
C VAL A 54 7.07 -9.78 -18.19
N GLU A 55 6.35 -10.00 -17.09
CA GLU A 55 5.19 -10.89 -17.06
C GLU A 55 4.01 -10.36 -17.90
N LEU A 56 3.86 -9.03 -18.00
CA LEU A 56 2.90 -8.40 -18.91
C LEU A 56 3.23 -8.67 -20.38
N SER A 57 4.52 -8.69 -20.74
CA SER A 57 4.96 -8.91 -22.11
C SER A 57 4.63 -10.31 -22.63
N HIS A 58 4.46 -11.28 -21.71
CA HIS A 58 4.09 -12.65 -22.01
C HIS A 58 2.57 -12.92 -21.94
N SER A 59 1.77 -11.96 -21.46
CA SER A 59 0.35 -12.12 -21.21
C SER A 59 -0.49 -11.34 -22.22
N SER A 60 -1.58 -11.92 -22.73
CA SER A 60 -2.48 -11.19 -23.64
C SER A 60 -3.32 -10.16 -22.87
N LEU A 61 -3.58 -9.02 -23.51
CA LEU A 61 -4.38 -7.95 -22.91
C LEU A 61 -5.79 -8.40 -22.52
N SER A 62 -6.37 -9.35 -23.26
CA SER A 62 -7.69 -9.91 -22.98
C SER A 62 -7.77 -10.67 -21.65
N VAL A 63 -6.66 -11.32 -21.24
CA VAL A 63 -6.59 -12.05 -19.97
C VAL A 63 -6.41 -11.08 -18.80
N ILE A 64 -5.68 -9.99 -19.00
CA ILE A 64 -5.34 -9.03 -17.94
C ILE A 64 -6.42 -7.96 -17.73
N ALA A 65 -7.17 -7.59 -18.78
CA ALA A 65 -8.07 -6.43 -18.75
C ALA A 65 -9.09 -6.48 -17.60
N TRP A 66 -9.71 -7.65 -17.38
CA TRP A 66 -10.70 -7.81 -16.31
C TRP A 66 -10.07 -7.80 -14.91
N PRO A 67 -9.02 -8.61 -14.61
CA PRO A 67 -8.27 -8.49 -13.35
C PRO A 67 -7.75 -7.08 -13.08
N ALA A 68 -7.21 -6.39 -14.08
CA ALA A 68 -6.71 -5.02 -13.95
C ALA A 68 -7.83 -4.03 -13.60
N PHE A 69 -8.97 -4.12 -14.26
CA PHE A 69 -10.13 -3.29 -13.95
C PHE A 69 -10.61 -3.48 -12.51
N VAL A 70 -10.79 -4.74 -12.08
CA VAL A 70 -11.19 -5.07 -10.70
C VAL A 70 -10.15 -4.56 -9.70
N THR A 71 -8.86 -4.71 -10.02
CA THR A 71 -7.76 -4.24 -9.17
C THR A 71 -7.81 -2.73 -8.97
N VAL A 72 -7.95 -1.95 -10.05
CA VAL A 72 -8.09 -0.48 -9.94
C VAL A 72 -9.32 -0.11 -9.13
N LEU A 73 -10.44 -0.79 -9.37
CA LEU A 73 -11.67 -0.54 -8.64
C LEU A 73 -11.50 -0.79 -7.14
N LEU A 74 -10.84 -1.88 -6.75
CA LEU A 74 -10.48 -2.15 -5.35
C LEU A 74 -9.53 -1.09 -4.79
N GLY A 75 -8.52 -0.66 -5.56
CA GLY A 75 -7.58 0.39 -5.14
C GLY A 75 -8.26 1.75 -4.89
N ILE A 76 -9.39 2.00 -5.55
CA ILE A 76 -10.21 3.20 -5.32
C ILE A 76 -11.17 3.00 -4.14
N LEU A 77 -11.88 1.87 -4.11
CA LEU A 77 -12.90 1.60 -3.10
C LEU A 77 -12.32 1.48 -1.70
N THR A 78 -11.13 0.90 -1.55
CA THR A 78 -10.50 0.67 -0.23
C THR A 78 -10.24 1.97 0.54
N PRO A 79 -9.50 2.97 0.00
CA PRO A 79 -9.29 4.24 0.71
C PRO A 79 -10.57 5.05 0.87
N ILE A 80 -11.48 5.04 -0.12
CA ILE A 80 -12.76 5.75 -0.01
C ILE A 80 -13.62 5.19 1.12
N SER A 81 -13.76 3.86 1.19
CA SER A 81 -14.53 3.20 2.24
C SER A 81 -13.90 3.44 3.61
N ALA A 82 -12.56 3.35 3.73
CA ALA A 82 -11.86 3.67 4.97
C ALA A 82 -12.14 5.11 5.43
N TYR A 83 -12.03 6.09 4.53
CA TYR A 83 -12.32 7.49 4.82
C TYR A 83 -13.78 7.69 5.27
N LEU A 84 -14.75 7.12 4.54
CA LEU A 84 -16.17 7.25 4.86
C LEU A 84 -16.52 6.63 6.21
N VAL A 85 -15.97 5.46 6.53
CA VAL A 85 -16.17 4.80 7.82
C VAL A 85 -15.59 5.63 8.95
N LEU A 86 -14.37 6.14 8.80
CA LEU A 86 -13.73 6.99 9.82
C LEU A 86 -14.48 8.30 10.04
N ARG A 87 -15.01 8.92 8.97
CA ARG A 87 -15.80 10.15 9.09
C ARG A 87 -17.18 9.92 9.68
N LYS A 88 -17.90 8.87 9.25
CA LYS A 88 -19.30 8.66 9.64
C LYS A 88 -19.45 7.89 10.95
N LEU A 89 -18.71 6.79 11.10
CA LEU A 89 -18.82 5.92 12.29
C LEU A 89 -17.79 6.33 13.34
N GLY A 90 -16.53 6.53 12.91
CA GLY A 90 -15.44 6.91 13.82
C GLY A 90 -15.48 8.35 14.31
N LYS A 91 -16.23 9.23 13.62
CA LYS A 91 -16.34 10.69 13.91
C LYS A 91 -14.98 11.41 13.98
N PHE A 92 -13.98 10.90 13.26
CA PHE A 92 -12.66 11.53 13.17
C PHE A 92 -12.76 12.84 12.39
N ASN A 93 -11.82 13.77 12.63
CA ASN A 93 -11.69 14.96 11.80
C ASN A 93 -11.24 14.55 10.37
N ILE A 94 -11.31 15.51 9.44
CA ILE A 94 -11.04 15.21 8.02
C ILE A 94 -9.58 14.80 7.81
N ALA A 95 -8.64 15.52 8.42
CA ALA A 95 -7.21 15.27 8.26
C ALA A 95 -6.81 13.87 8.76
N ASP A 96 -7.27 13.47 9.94
CA ASP A 96 -7.00 12.15 10.51
C ASP A 96 -7.65 11.05 9.67
N SER A 97 -8.90 11.24 9.24
CA SER A 97 -9.60 10.27 8.39
C SER A 97 -8.87 10.08 7.05
N ALA A 98 -8.40 11.18 6.46
CA ALA A 98 -7.67 11.17 5.20
C ALA A 98 -6.31 10.50 5.32
N GLY A 99 -5.53 10.84 6.36
CA GLY A 99 -4.22 10.25 6.61
C GLY A 99 -4.29 8.75 6.88
N ILE A 100 -5.28 8.31 7.66
CA ILE A 100 -5.51 6.88 7.90
C ILE A 100 -6.00 6.18 6.63
N ALA A 101 -6.95 6.76 5.89
CA ALA A 101 -7.42 6.20 4.62
C ALA A 101 -6.29 6.07 3.58
N ALA A 102 -5.39 7.06 3.53
CA ALA A 102 -4.18 7.02 2.71
C ALA A 102 -3.26 5.86 3.10
N HIS A 103 -3.04 5.66 4.41
CA HIS A 103 -2.19 4.58 4.92
C HIS A 103 -2.77 3.21 4.58
N TYR A 104 -4.07 3.00 4.79
CA TYR A 104 -4.74 1.73 4.48
C TYR A 104 -5.08 1.55 2.99
N GLY A 105 -4.96 2.61 2.17
CA GLY A 105 -5.05 2.54 0.72
C GLY A 105 -3.76 2.03 0.06
N SER A 106 -2.66 1.94 0.79
CA SER A 106 -1.41 1.33 0.33
C SER A 106 -1.43 -0.20 0.54
N VAL A 107 -0.58 -0.91 -0.21
CA VAL A 107 -0.49 -2.37 -0.16
C VAL A 107 0.89 -2.83 0.31
N SER A 108 0.91 -3.97 1.01
CA SER A 108 2.15 -4.55 1.52
C SER A 108 2.72 -5.56 0.54
N ALA A 109 3.87 -5.22 -0.07
CA ALA A 109 4.63 -6.15 -0.92
C ALA A 109 5.00 -7.44 -0.17
N VAL A 110 5.28 -7.35 1.13
CA VAL A 110 5.59 -8.51 1.98
C VAL A 110 4.39 -9.45 2.10
N THR A 111 3.20 -8.89 2.36
CA THR A 111 1.96 -9.68 2.46
C THR A 111 1.61 -10.32 1.12
N PHE A 112 1.80 -9.59 0.02
CA PHE A 112 1.60 -10.11 -1.33
C PHE A 112 2.54 -11.29 -1.64
N ILE A 113 3.83 -11.20 -1.34
CA ILE A 113 4.78 -12.30 -1.53
C ILE A 113 4.40 -13.51 -0.67
N ALA A 114 4.03 -13.29 0.60
CA ALA A 114 3.56 -14.37 1.48
C ALA A 114 2.29 -15.05 0.93
N ALA A 115 1.32 -14.28 0.43
CA ALA A 115 0.11 -14.81 -0.18
C ALA A 115 0.40 -15.64 -1.44
N GLN A 116 1.33 -15.20 -2.29
CA GLN A 116 1.76 -15.97 -3.46
C GLN A 116 2.42 -17.30 -3.04
N GLN A 117 3.31 -17.28 -2.06
CA GLN A 117 3.96 -18.49 -1.54
C GLN A 117 2.94 -19.47 -0.94
N PHE A 118 1.97 -18.94 -0.20
CA PHE A 118 0.87 -19.74 0.34
C PHE A 118 0.05 -20.40 -0.78
N ALA A 119 -0.34 -19.64 -1.80
CA ALA A 119 -1.11 -20.12 -2.95
C ALA A 119 -0.37 -21.25 -3.69
N VAL A 120 0.94 -21.10 -3.91
CA VAL A 120 1.81 -22.17 -4.44
C VAL A 120 1.81 -23.40 -3.52
N SER A 121 1.91 -23.20 -2.20
CA SER A 121 1.95 -24.30 -1.23
C SER A 121 0.68 -25.15 -1.17
N VAL A 122 -0.48 -24.59 -1.54
CA VAL A 122 -1.77 -25.30 -1.61
C VAL A 122 -2.09 -25.81 -3.01
N GLY A 123 -1.15 -25.73 -3.96
CA GLY A 123 -1.33 -26.22 -5.32
C GLY A 123 -2.14 -25.29 -6.23
N ALA A 124 -2.31 -24.02 -5.85
CA ALA A 124 -2.99 -22.98 -6.63
C ALA A 124 -2.01 -21.86 -6.99
N PRO A 125 -1.03 -22.11 -7.89
CA PRO A 125 -0.04 -21.10 -8.25
C PRO A 125 -0.72 -19.85 -8.85
N PRO A 126 -0.40 -18.64 -8.38
CA PRO A 126 -0.94 -17.41 -8.94
C PRO A 126 -0.46 -17.18 -10.37
N GLU A 127 -1.21 -16.40 -11.14
CA GLU A 127 -0.83 -15.98 -12.48
C GLU A 127 0.40 -15.07 -12.46
N GLY A 128 1.25 -15.19 -13.49
CA GLY A 128 2.50 -14.43 -13.60
C GLY A 128 2.32 -12.91 -13.56
N PHE A 129 1.19 -12.39 -14.03
CA PHE A 129 0.88 -10.96 -14.05
C PHE A 129 0.44 -10.37 -12.69
N MET A 130 0.34 -11.17 -11.63
CA MET A 130 -0.05 -10.70 -10.29
C MET A 130 0.80 -9.56 -9.71
N PRO A 131 2.14 -9.54 -9.88
CA PRO A 131 2.96 -8.40 -9.47
C PRO A 131 2.56 -7.11 -10.18
N THR A 132 2.12 -7.19 -11.44
CA THR A 132 1.62 -6.01 -12.17
C THR A 132 0.32 -5.51 -11.56
N LEU A 133 -0.60 -6.40 -11.21
CA LEU A 133 -1.82 -6.01 -10.51
C LEU A 133 -1.50 -5.32 -9.18
N LEU A 134 -0.53 -5.83 -8.41
CA LEU A 134 -0.07 -5.13 -7.20
C LEU A 134 0.38 -3.70 -7.50
N THR A 135 1.22 -3.48 -8.53
CA THR A 135 1.67 -2.13 -8.89
C THR A 135 0.52 -1.23 -9.36
N LEU A 136 -0.46 -1.80 -10.07
CA LEU A 136 -1.63 -1.07 -10.52
C LEU A 136 -2.54 -0.67 -9.35
N LEU A 137 -2.58 -1.48 -8.30
CA LEU A 137 -3.31 -1.22 -7.07
C LEU A 137 -2.70 -0.07 -6.24
N GLU A 138 -1.39 0.14 -6.32
CA GLU A 138 -0.71 1.22 -5.59
C GLU A 138 -1.03 2.63 -6.11
N ILE A 139 -1.23 2.77 -7.44
CA ILE A 139 -1.42 4.08 -8.06
C ILE A 139 -2.69 4.78 -7.53
N PRO A 140 -3.89 4.16 -7.55
CA PRO A 140 -5.10 4.82 -7.05
C PRO A 140 -5.02 5.19 -5.57
N GLY A 141 -4.44 4.34 -4.72
CA GLY A 141 -4.32 4.59 -3.28
C GLY A 141 -3.52 5.86 -2.98
N ILE A 142 -2.36 6.02 -3.62
CA ILE A 142 -1.51 7.21 -3.48
C ILE A 142 -2.19 8.45 -4.04
N GLN A 143 -2.84 8.33 -5.21
CA GLN A 143 -3.51 9.46 -5.86
C GLN A 143 -4.70 9.97 -5.04
N ILE A 144 -5.51 9.07 -4.47
CA ILE A 144 -6.64 9.42 -3.61
C ILE A 144 -6.14 10.06 -2.32
N ALA A 145 -5.09 9.50 -1.70
CA ALA A 145 -4.45 10.10 -0.54
C ALA A 145 -3.99 11.55 -0.80
N LEU A 146 -3.27 11.76 -1.90
CA LEU A 146 -2.76 13.07 -2.29
C LEU A 146 -3.91 14.04 -2.60
N ALA A 147 -4.93 13.58 -3.33
CA ALA A 147 -6.10 14.40 -3.66
C ALA A 147 -6.83 14.87 -2.40
N ILE A 148 -7.13 13.97 -1.46
CA ILE A 148 -7.80 14.34 -0.21
C ILE A 148 -6.95 15.37 0.57
N GLY A 149 -5.63 15.14 0.68
CA GLY A 149 -4.72 16.10 1.32
C GLY A 149 -4.65 17.47 0.61
N ALA A 150 -4.63 17.48 -0.71
CA ALA A 150 -4.61 18.71 -1.52
C ALA A 150 -5.91 19.52 -1.37
N PHE A 151 -7.07 18.85 -1.38
CA PHE A 151 -8.36 19.51 -1.12
C PHE A 151 -8.43 20.11 0.29
N GLN A 152 -7.80 19.47 1.28
CA GLN A 152 -7.71 19.99 2.65
C GLN A 152 -6.96 21.31 2.71
N LEU A 153 -5.77 21.35 2.09
CA LEU A 153 -4.93 22.55 2.04
C LEU A 153 -5.66 23.68 1.31
N ALA A 154 -6.34 23.38 0.20
CA ALA A 154 -7.13 24.38 -0.54
C ALA A 154 -8.30 24.94 0.29
N ALA A 155 -9.02 24.10 1.03
CA ALA A 155 -10.14 24.53 1.87
C ALA A 155 -9.69 25.38 3.08
N SER A 156 -8.54 25.05 3.68
CA SER A 156 -7.94 25.84 4.77
C SER A 156 -7.50 27.23 4.30
N SER A 157 -6.87 27.33 3.12
CA SER A 157 -6.44 28.61 2.54
C SER A 157 -7.59 29.54 2.15
N GLN A 158 -8.75 28.99 1.77
CA GLN A 158 -9.94 29.78 1.47
C GLN A 158 -10.58 30.40 2.72
N ASN A 159 -10.61 29.66 3.83
CA ASN A 159 -11.12 30.16 5.11
C ASN A 159 -10.25 31.28 5.70
N GLU A 160 -8.92 31.18 5.58
CA GLU A 160 -8.01 32.24 6.03
C GLU A 160 -8.16 33.52 5.20
N ASN A 161 -8.28 33.41 3.87
CA ASN A 161 -8.44 34.57 3.00
C ASN A 161 -9.81 35.26 3.16
N GLY A 162 -10.89 34.51 3.40
CA GLY A 162 -12.21 35.08 3.69
C GLY A 162 -12.24 35.86 5.01
N THR A 163 -11.60 35.32 6.04
CA THR A 163 -11.52 35.96 7.37
C THR A 163 -10.60 37.20 7.35
N ALA A 164 -9.56 37.22 6.51
CA ALA A 164 -8.67 38.37 6.35
C ALA A 164 -9.31 39.52 5.57
N ALA A 165 -10.19 39.23 4.59
CA ALA A 165 -10.92 40.24 3.83
C ALA A 165 -11.95 41.00 4.68
N GLU A 166 -12.57 40.32 5.64
CA GLU A 166 -13.60 40.89 6.53
C GLU A 166 -13.00 41.76 7.66
N ARG A 167 -11.69 41.62 7.94
CA ARG A 167 -10.96 42.40 8.97
C ARG A 167 -10.28 43.66 8.44
N ARG A 168 -10.49 44.05 7.18
CA ARG A 168 -9.96 45.32 6.67
C ARG A 168 -10.82 46.47 7.20
N PRO A 169 -10.32 47.32 8.12
CA PRO A 169 -11.04 48.53 8.50
C PRO A 169 -11.12 49.48 7.30
N ALA A 170 -12.31 50.04 7.09
CA ALA A 170 -12.60 51.05 6.07
C ALA A 170 -11.93 52.40 6.39
#